data_AF-A0A9E4XN37-F1
#
_entry.id   AF-A0A9E4XN37-F1
#
_cell.length_a   1.000
_cell.length_b   1.000
_cell.length_c   1.000
_cell.angle_alpha   90.00
_cell.angle_beta   90.00
_cell.angle_gamma   90.00
#
_symmetry.space_group_name_H-M   'P 1'
#
loop_
_entity.id
_entity.type
_entity.pdbx_description
1 polymer ?
#
loop_
_entity_poly.entity_id
_entity_poly.type
_entity_poly.pdbx_seq_one_letter_code
_entity_poly.pdbx_strand_id
1 'polypeptide(L)'
;MTGRRFGLGFLNSRFAVTNIYDSGFSRPDNRFIPVASDDLIDYLAADENTFGENSSKIREVANWFIRILEQEKSAFERLLIRSYSRVNPDRETIDVLNSGPPVDSDFESLNTKVQHMLEKANFEKLSDAQVRTAIEAGNTQGMRVKLDTESIEEMAIWVRGRGTAPFNRRTLAHPIRGETSTIAIFNRLALITRPAGEANVQVRLFKDIPIRNVEALLPNANVRMGMRDAVVMAGSGAGAVWTLVAKVLAVGLVAASQLLWIIAVPLAGLSWKMFSGYRRAIKNRDSNRARHLYFQNLGANRSAIHMISYMICEEEIKEAVLLYTFCLDAEADRRPASETGIKTEIEKYLNELTSIEVDFDISDAIETLDRLGLWKDRTELRVLGMAEANAKLELHARQGLSRGYHAGLLGIGEK
;
A
#
# COMPACT_ATOMS: atom_id res chain seq x y z
N MET A 1 -13.28 -36.05 -16.98
CA MET A 1 -13.30 -34.65 -17.42
C MET A 1 -14.57 -34.00 -16.89
N THR A 2 -14.48 -33.25 -15.80
CA THR A 2 -15.56 -32.37 -15.33
C THR A 2 -14.88 -31.16 -14.70
N GLY A 3 -14.53 -30.21 -15.58
CA GLY A 3 -14.02 -28.90 -15.18
C GLY A 3 -15.13 -28.11 -14.53
N ARG A 4 -15.10 -27.99 -13.20
CA ARG A 4 -15.87 -26.96 -12.49
C ARG A 4 -15.19 -25.63 -12.75
N ARG A 5 -15.86 -24.80 -13.56
CA ARG A 5 -15.56 -23.38 -13.75
C ARG A 5 -15.45 -22.71 -12.37
N PHE A 6 -14.31 -22.08 -12.11
CA PHE A 6 -14.10 -21.17 -10.99
C PHE A 6 -14.96 -19.92 -11.26
N GLY A 7 -16.08 -19.78 -10.55
CA GLY A 7 -16.91 -18.57 -10.60
C GLY A 7 -16.21 -17.43 -9.86
N LEU A 8 -15.93 -16.34 -10.58
CA LEU A 8 -15.29 -15.12 -10.07
C LEU A 8 -16.34 -14.23 -9.40
N GLY A 9 -16.18 -13.96 -8.10
CA GLY A 9 -16.85 -12.84 -7.42
C GLY A 9 -16.12 -11.50 -7.56
N PHE A 10 -14.95 -11.46 -8.23
CA PHE A 10 -14.13 -10.26 -8.36
C PHE A 10 -14.59 -9.28 -9.44
N LEU A 11 -15.38 -9.72 -10.42
CA LEU A 11 -15.75 -8.91 -11.59
C LEU A 11 -16.76 -7.78 -11.29
N ASN A 12 -17.36 -7.76 -10.09
CA ASN A 12 -18.41 -6.81 -9.70
C ASN A 12 -18.06 -5.97 -8.46
N SER A 13 -16.77 -5.85 -8.12
CA SER A 13 -16.34 -4.90 -7.08
C SER A 13 -16.77 -3.49 -7.47
N ARG A 14 -17.50 -2.77 -6.62
CA ARG A 14 -17.76 -1.31 -6.79
C ARG A 14 -16.46 -0.50 -6.64
N PHE A 15 -15.36 -1.12 -6.23
CA PHE A 15 -14.02 -0.58 -6.42
C PHE A 15 -13.44 -0.88 -7.83
N ALA A 16 -14.19 -1.32 -8.84
CA ALA A 16 -13.64 -1.50 -10.17
C ALA A 16 -13.27 -0.14 -10.82
N VAL A 17 -12.07 -0.06 -11.39
CA VAL A 17 -11.71 0.99 -12.35
C VAL A 17 -11.62 0.34 -13.72
N THR A 18 -12.37 0.89 -14.68
CA THR A 18 -12.08 0.74 -16.10
C THR A 18 -10.85 1.59 -16.41
N ASN A 19 -9.66 0.98 -16.55
CA ASN A 19 -8.62 1.64 -17.34
C ASN A 19 -7.63 0.68 -18.02
N ILE A 20 -7.13 1.19 -19.14
CA ILE A 20 -6.71 0.50 -20.36
C ILE A 20 -5.22 0.14 -20.29
N TYR A 21 -4.81 -0.93 -19.61
CA TYR A 21 -3.50 -1.55 -19.83
C TYR A 21 -3.55 -3.06 -19.57
N ASP A 22 -3.96 -3.81 -20.58
CA ASP A 22 -3.78 -5.25 -20.68
C ASP A 22 -2.34 -5.54 -21.12
N SER A 23 -1.40 -5.66 -20.17
CA SER A 23 -0.15 -6.44 -20.35
C SER A 23 0.79 -6.33 -19.14
N GLY A 24 0.95 -7.46 -18.43
CA GLY A 24 2.06 -7.66 -17.48
C GLY A 24 2.08 -6.69 -16.28
N PHE A 25 3.05 -6.88 -15.38
CA PHE A 25 3.47 -5.80 -14.49
C PHE A 25 4.16 -4.73 -15.36
N SER A 26 3.42 -3.94 -16.14
CA SER A 26 3.90 -2.61 -16.49
C SER A 26 4.17 -1.90 -15.17
N ARG A 27 5.32 -1.24 -15.05
CA ARG A 27 5.73 -0.58 -13.81
C ARG A 27 4.65 0.44 -13.42
N PRO A 28 4.10 0.38 -12.20
CA PRO A 28 3.61 1.57 -11.54
C PRO A 28 4.58 2.71 -11.69
N ASP A 29 3.99 3.84 -12.00
CA ASP A 29 4.59 5.12 -12.20
C ASP A 29 5.36 5.47 -10.91
N ASN A 30 6.65 5.81 -11.03
CA ASN A 30 7.50 6.07 -9.87
C ASN A 30 7.28 7.50 -9.35
N ARG A 31 6.01 7.89 -9.11
CA ARG A 31 5.68 9.29 -8.75
C ARG A 31 6.11 9.72 -7.36
N PHE A 32 6.24 8.77 -6.43
CA PHE A 32 6.58 9.07 -5.05
C PHE A 32 8.00 9.63 -4.92
N ILE A 33 8.13 10.85 -4.42
CA ILE A 33 9.42 11.49 -4.13
C ILE A 33 9.92 10.99 -2.75
N PRO A 34 11.00 10.22 -2.65
CA PRO A 34 11.41 9.55 -1.41
C PRO A 34 12.23 10.46 -0.46
N VAL A 35 11.83 11.71 -0.32
CA VAL A 35 12.44 12.73 0.55
C VAL A 35 11.34 13.38 1.38
N ALA A 36 11.64 13.76 2.63
CA ALA A 36 10.72 14.56 3.44
C ALA A 36 10.60 15.97 2.85
N SER A 37 9.44 16.61 2.99
CA SER A 37 9.21 17.95 2.45
C SER A 37 10.20 18.97 3.03
N ASP A 38 10.41 18.98 4.34
CA ASP A 38 11.36 19.88 5.01
C ASP A 38 12.82 19.68 4.55
N ASP A 39 13.27 18.41 4.45
CA ASP A 39 14.62 18.09 3.99
C ASP A 39 14.82 18.55 2.54
N LEU A 40 13.82 18.36 1.67
CA LEU A 40 13.85 18.84 0.29
C LEU A 40 13.92 20.37 0.22
N ILE A 41 13.10 21.07 1.02
CA ILE A 41 13.10 22.53 1.08
C ILE A 41 14.44 23.07 1.56
N ASP A 42 15.03 22.46 2.60
CA ASP A 42 16.36 22.84 3.09
C ASP A 42 17.44 22.58 2.04
N TYR A 43 17.36 21.45 1.33
CA TYR A 43 18.29 21.13 0.26
C TYR A 43 18.22 22.15 -0.88
N LEU A 44 17.01 22.48 -1.36
CA LEU A 44 16.78 23.51 -2.38
C LEU A 44 17.28 24.88 -1.90
N ALA A 45 17.03 25.23 -0.63
CA ALA A 45 17.44 26.52 -0.08
C ALA A 45 18.96 26.65 0.10
N ALA A 46 19.68 25.54 0.23
CA ALA A 46 21.14 25.50 0.33
C ALA A 46 21.84 25.42 -1.03
N ASP A 47 21.12 25.13 -2.11
CA ASP A 47 21.67 24.96 -3.45
C ASP A 47 21.83 26.29 -4.19
N GLU A 48 22.87 27.03 -3.81
CA GLU A 48 23.28 28.28 -4.47
C GLU A 48 23.80 28.07 -5.90
N ASN A 49 24.26 26.86 -6.25
CA ASN A 49 24.79 26.57 -7.58
C ASN A 49 23.68 26.54 -8.62
N THR A 50 22.55 25.92 -8.27
CA THR A 50 21.40 25.82 -9.16
C THR A 50 20.55 27.09 -9.09
N PHE A 51 20.20 27.57 -7.88
CA PHE A 51 19.19 28.63 -7.71
C PHE A 51 19.76 30.03 -7.40
N GLY A 52 21.09 30.18 -7.38
CA GLY A 52 21.76 31.46 -7.18
C GLY A 52 21.32 32.19 -5.89
N GLU A 53 21.19 33.52 -5.96
CA GLU A 53 20.77 34.36 -4.83
C GLU A 53 19.35 34.08 -4.32
N ASN A 54 18.52 33.42 -5.14
CA ASN A 54 17.14 33.11 -4.77
C ASN A 54 17.04 31.91 -3.81
N SER A 55 18.07 31.04 -3.74
CA SER A 55 18.07 29.83 -2.91
C SER A 55 17.67 30.13 -1.45
N SER A 56 18.30 31.13 -0.84
CA SER A 56 18.06 31.55 0.55
C SER A 56 16.61 31.95 0.87
N LYS A 57 15.83 32.35 -0.14
CA LYS A 57 14.44 32.80 0.01
C LYS A 57 13.41 31.72 -0.32
N ILE A 58 13.82 30.58 -0.86
CA ILE A 58 12.92 29.46 -1.20
C ILE A 58 12.11 29.02 0.03
N ARG A 59 12.76 28.92 1.19
CA ARG A 59 12.11 28.50 2.44
C ARG A 59 11.00 29.46 2.88
N GLU A 60 11.10 30.76 2.59
CA GLU A 60 10.04 31.71 2.94
C GLU A 60 8.73 31.42 2.20
N VAL A 61 8.82 31.17 0.89
CA VAL A 61 7.67 30.82 0.07
C VAL A 61 7.17 29.41 0.42
N ALA A 62 8.08 28.45 0.63
CA ALA A 62 7.75 27.07 1.01
C ALA A 62 6.96 26.99 2.31
N ASN A 63 7.28 27.83 3.31
CA ASN A 63 6.52 27.90 4.56
C ASN A 63 5.06 28.28 4.34
N TRP A 64 4.75 29.07 3.32
CA TRP A 64 3.36 29.39 2.98
C TRP A 64 2.66 28.23 2.28
N PHE A 65 3.32 27.52 1.37
CA PHE A 65 2.80 26.29 0.79
C PHE A 65 2.42 25.29 1.89
N ILE A 66 3.34 25.01 2.84
CA ILE A 66 3.09 24.12 3.98
C ILE A 66 1.82 24.55 4.73
N ARG A 67 1.72 25.83 5.14
CA ARG A 67 0.58 26.33 5.91
C ARG A 67 -0.76 26.18 5.19
N ILE A 68 -0.79 26.50 3.89
CA ILE A 68 -2.02 26.44 3.10
C ILE A 68 -2.43 24.97 2.89
N LEU A 69 -1.48 24.12 2.48
CA LEU A 69 -1.75 22.71 2.21
C LEU A 69 -2.14 21.95 3.49
N GLU A 70 -1.55 22.28 4.64
CA GLU A 70 -1.98 21.76 5.94
C GLU A 70 -3.42 22.18 6.29
N GLN A 71 -3.83 23.40 5.94
CA GLN A 71 -5.20 23.89 6.15
C GLN A 71 -6.20 23.13 5.27
N GLU A 72 -5.88 22.93 3.98
CA GLU A 72 -6.67 22.15 3.02
C GLU A 72 -6.81 20.69 3.49
N LYS A 73 -5.68 20.05 3.81
CA LYS A 73 -5.61 18.69 4.36
C LYS A 73 -6.47 18.56 5.60
N SER A 74 -6.34 19.47 6.56
CA SER A 74 -7.09 19.41 7.83
C SER A 74 -8.59 19.56 7.63
N ALA A 75 -9.02 20.39 6.66
CA ALA A 75 -10.44 20.54 6.33
C ALA A 75 -11.00 19.28 5.67
N PHE A 76 -10.28 18.72 4.69
CA PHE A 76 -10.68 17.50 3.99
C PHE A 76 -10.70 16.27 4.90
N GLU A 77 -9.67 16.11 5.74
CA GLU A 77 -9.55 15.05 6.74
C GLU A 77 -10.75 15.01 7.69
N ARG A 78 -11.24 16.18 8.15
CA ARG A 78 -12.45 16.28 8.98
C ARG A 78 -13.69 15.77 8.26
N LEU A 79 -13.86 16.13 6.99
CA LEU A 79 -15.00 15.67 6.19
C LEU A 79 -14.94 14.15 5.98
N LEU A 80 -13.75 13.63 5.66
CA LEU A 80 -13.52 12.21 5.45
C LEU A 80 -13.77 11.40 6.73
N ILE A 81 -13.25 11.83 7.88
CA ILE A 81 -13.48 11.16 9.17
C ILE A 81 -14.96 11.19 9.54
N ARG A 82 -15.66 12.29 9.25
CA ARG A 82 -17.11 12.40 9.48
C ARG A 82 -17.87 11.38 8.63
N SER A 83 -17.56 11.26 7.34
CA SER A 83 -18.15 10.22 6.46
C SER A 83 -17.79 8.80 6.91
N TYR A 84 -16.53 8.58 7.31
CA TYR A 84 -16.05 7.26 7.76
C TYR A 84 -16.69 6.83 9.09
N SER A 85 -17.06 7.78 9.95
CA SER A 85 -17.52 7.50 11.32
C SER A 85 -18.66 6.49 11.41
N ARG A 86 -19.58 6.46 10.44
CA ARG A 86 -20.73 5.54 10.43
C ARG A 86 -20.34 4.12 10.05
N VAL A 87 -19.43 3.96 9.09
CA VAL A 87 -18.96 2.66 8.59
C VAL A 87 -17.67 2.17 9.27
N ASN A 88 -17.14 2.94 10.22
CA ASN A 88 -15.94 2.58 10.97
C ASN A 88 -16.26 1.44 11.95
N PRO A 89 -15.61 0.27 11.85
CA PRO A 89 -15.79 -0.80 12.83
C PRO A 89 -15.29 -0.40 14.24
N ASP A 90 -14.26 0.45 14.32
CA ASP A 90 -13.65 0.91 15.58
C ASP A 90 -14.24 2.24 16.03
N ARG A 91 -15.56 2.37 15.95
CA ARG A 91 -16.25 3.62 16.26
C ARG A 91 -16.41 3.80 17.78
N GLU A 92 -15.85 4.89 18.29
CA GLU A 92 -15.96 5.25 19.73
C GLU A 92 -17.14 6.19 20.05
N THR A 93 -17.64 6.94 19.06
CA THR A 93 -18.67 7.98 19.27
C THR A 93 -20.05 7.52 18.81
N ILE A 94 -21.13 7.99 19.42
CA ILE A 94 -22.52 7.65 19.02
C ILE A 94 -23.01 8.61 17.91
N ASP A 95 -23.82 8.12 16.95
CA ASP A 95 -24.43 8.99 15.92
C ASP A 95 -25.73 9.50 16.49
N VAL A 96 -25.80 10.79 16.77
CA VAL A 96 -26.99 11.41 17.35
C VAL A 96 -28.01 11.76 16.26
N LEU A 97 -27.57 11.91 15.01
CA LEU A 97 -28.41 12.38 13.91
C LEU A 97 -28.98 11.23 13.09
N ASN A 98 -28.25 10.12 12.96
CA ASN A 98 -28.69 8.96 12.20
C ASN A 98 -28.80 7.73 13.10
N SER A 99 -30.04 7.30 13.35
CA SER A 99 -30.35 6.15 14.23
C SER A 99 -30.27 4.79 13.53
N GLY A 100 -30.07 4.77 12.21
CA GLY A 100 -30.06 3.55 11.39
C GLY A 100 -28.66 3.01 11.07
N PRO A 101 -28.55 1.73 10.67
CA PRO A 101 -27.29 1.16 10.20
C PRO A 101 -26.76 1.93 8.98
N PRO A 102 -25.46 1.85 8.68
CA PRO A 102 -24.91 2.46 7.49
C PRO A 102 -25.56 1.88 6.24
N VAL A 103 -25.86 2.74 5.28
CA VAL A 103 -26.43 2.35 3.99
C VAL A 103 -25.36 2.38 2.90
N ASP A 104 -25.62 1.74 1.77
CA ASP A 104 -24.68 1.69 0.66
C ASP A 104 -24.27 3.08 0.13
N SER A 105 -25.12 4.09 0.26
CA SER A 105 -24.75 5.47 -0.10
C SER A 105 -23.69 6.07 0.83
N ASP A 106 -23.66 5.68 2.12
CA ASP A 106 -22.60 6.10 3.04
C ASP A 106 -21.25 5.50 2.59
N PHE A 107 -21.28 4.24 2.14
CA PHE A 107 -20.12 3.55 1.57
C PHE A 107 -19.63 4.20 0.28
N GLU A 108 -20.51 4.45 -0.69
CA GLU A 108 -20.15 5.08 -1.96
C GLU A 108 -19.57 6.48 -1.75
N SER A 109 -20.18 7.27 -0.85
CA SER A 109 -19.69 8.60 -0.50
C SER A 109 -18.30 8.57 0.16
N LEU A 110 -18.03 7.57 1.00
CA LEU A 110 -16.70 7.36 1.57
C LEU A 110 -15.72 6.92 0.49
N ASN A 111 -16.11 5.95 -0.34
CA ASN A 111 -15.28 5.35 -1.37
C ASN A 111 -14.73 6.44 -2.30
N THR A 112 -15.58 7.32 -2.82
CA THR A 112 -15.15 8.45 -3.66
C THR A 112 -14.10 9.33 -2.97
N LYS A 113 -14.29 9.67 -1.69
CA LYS A 113 -13.31 10.49 -0.95
C LYS A 113 -12.00 9.76 -0.69
N VAL A 114 -12.04 8.46 -0.36
CA VAL A 114 -10.85 7.65 -0.10
C VAL A 114 -10.06 7.40 -1.38
N GLN A 115 -10.74 7.19 -2.51
CA GLN A 115 -10.07 7.06 -3.82
C GLN A 115 -9.35 8.35 -4.18
N HIS A 116 -10.03 9.49 -4.12
CA HIS A 116 -9.42 10.81 -4.31
C HIS A 116 -8.22 11.03 -3.39
N MET A 117 -8.36 10.64 -2.12
CA MET A 117 -7.28 10.76 -1.13
C MET A 117 -6.06 9.90 -1.49
N LEU A 118 -6.27 8.69 -2.00
CA LEU A 118 -5.19 7.78 -2.38
C LEU A 118 -4.49 8.23 -3.66
N GLU A 119 -5.26 8.67 -4.65
CA GLU A 119 -4.73 9.20 -5.91
C GLU A 119 -3.83 10.42 -5.66
N LYS A 120 -4.31 11.42 -4.91
CA LYS A 120 -3.51 12.60 -4.51
C LYS A 120 -2.33 12.28 -3.58
N ALA A 121 -2.30 11.09 -2.98
CA ALA A 121 -1.15 10.61 -2.20
C ALA A 121 -0.15 9.80 -3.04
N ASN A 122 -0.28 9.82 -4.38
CA ASN A 122 0.50 9.03 -5.32
C ASN A 122 0.36 7.51 -5.10
N PHE A 123 -0.81 7.04 -4.65
CA PHE A 123 -1.14 5.61 -4.63
C PHE A 123 -1.80 5.19 -5.94
N GLU A 124 -1.40 4.01 -6.39
CA GLU A 124 -2.01 3.35 -7.53
C GLU A 124 -2.83 2.15 -7.11
N LYS A 125 -4.01 2.01 -7.69
CA LYS A 125 -4.86 0.84 -7.51
C LYS A 125 -4.33 -0.33 -8.33
N LEU A 126 -4.16 -1.48 -7.70
CA LEU A 126 -3.84 -2.70 -8.43
C LEU A 126 -5.08 -3.19 -9.18
N SER A 127 -4.92 -3.50 -10.48
CA SER A 127 -5.97 -4.13 -11.26
C SER A 127 -6.20 -5.58 -10.82
N ASP A 128 -7.38 -6.14 -11.12
CA ASP A 128 -7.70 -7.53 -10.81
C ASP A 128 -6.66 -8.52 -11.39
N ALA A 129 -6.12 -8.22 -12.56
CA ALA A 129 -5.07 -9.00 -13.19
C ALA A 129 -3.76 -8.93 -12.38
N GLN A 130 -3.34 -7.72 -11.97
CA GLN A 130 -2.14 -7.52 -11.16
C GLN A 130 -2.26 -8.15 -9.77
N VAL A 131 -3.43 -8.05 -9.13
CA VAL A 131 -3.72 -8.72 -7.85
C VAL A 131 -3.59 -10.23 -8.02
N ARG A 132 -4.16 -10.80 -9.08
CA ARG A 132 -4.02 -12.24 -9.39
C ARG A 132 -2.57 -12.65 -9.59
N THR A 133 -1.82 -11.90 -10.38
CA THR A 133 -0.39 -12.21 -10.62
C THR A 133 0.43 -12.10 -9.33
N ALA A 134 0.14 -11.12 -8.45
CA ALA A 134 0.81 -10.99 -7.15
C ALA A 134 0.53 -12.20 -6.24
N ILE A 135 -0.71 -12.69 -6.21
CA ILE A 135 -1.09 -13.90 -5.46
C ILE A 135 -0.44 -15.15 -6.07
N GLU A 136 -0.45 -15.29 -7.39
CA GLU A 136 0.19 -16.40 -8.10
C GLU A 136 1.71 -16.45 -7.86
N ALA A 137 2.38 -15.29 -7.84
CA ALA A 137 3.79 -15.18 -7.53
C ALA A 137 4.12 -15.67 -6.10
N GLY A 138 3.21 -15.46 -5.14
CA GLY A 138 3.31 -15.98 -3.77
C GLY A 138 3.20 -17.51 -3.69
N ASN A 139 2.34 -18.10 -4.52
CA ASN A 139 2.06 -19.54 -4.49
C ASN A 139 3.27 -20.42 -4.89
N THR A 140 4.21 -19.88 -5.68
CA THR A 140 5.35 -20.63 -6.25
C THR A 140 6.38 -21.10 -5.21
N GLN A 141 6.37 -20.54 -3.99
CA GLN A 141 7.33 -20.88 -2.92
C GLN A 141 6.82 -21.89 -1.87
N GLY A 142 5.80 -22.67 -2.21
CA GLY A 142 5.43 -23.88 -1.45
C GLY A 142 4.14 -23.77 -0.64
N MET A 143 3.28 -22.81 -0.93
CA MET A 143 1.92 -22.76 -0.38
C MET A 143 0.94 -22.47 -1.52
N ARG A 144 -0.24 -23.09 -1.48
CA ARG A 144 -1.34 -22.75 -2.37
C ARG A 144 -2.37 -22.04 -1.52
N VAL A 145 -2.52 -20.74 -1.71
CA VAL A 145 -3.58 -19.99 -1.07
C VAL A 145 -4.76 -19.89 -2.00
N LYS A 146 -5.87 -20.37 -1.47
CA LYS A 146 -7.17 -20.27 -2.10
C LYS A 146 -7.88 -19.13 -1.38
N LEU A 147 -8.15 -18.06 -2.13
CA LEU A 147 -8.99 -16.99 -1.64
C LEU A 147 -10.39 -17.54 -1.39
N ASP A 148 -10.94 -17.21 -0.22
CA ASP A 148 -12.33 -17.43 0.07
C ASP A 148 -13.14 -16.20 -0.37
N THR A 149 -13.41 -16.14 -1.67
CA THR A 149 -14.10 -15.03 -2.33
C THR A 149 -15.53 -14.84 -1.80
N GLU A 150 -16.12 -15.83 -1.12
CA GLU A 150 -17.49 -15.75 -0.60
C GLU A 150 -17.59 -14.88 0.67
N SER A 151 -16.47 -14.58 1.33
CA SER A 151 -16.44 -13.86 2.62
C SER A 151 -16.26 -12.34 2.50
N ILE A 152 -15.99 -11.82 1.30
CA ILE A 152 -15.67 -10.40 1.06
C ILE A 152 -16.63 -9.86 0.00
N GLU A 153 -17.35 -8.80 0.32
CA GLU A 153 -18.23 -8.11 -0.62
C GLU A 153 -17.43 -7.14 -1.51
N GLU A 154 -16.53 -6.37 -0.90
CA GLU A 154 -15.75 -5.35 -1.60
C GLU A 154 -14.29 -5.35 -1.14
N MET A 155 -13.35 -5.18 -2.08
CA MET A 155 -11.92 -5.09 -1.79
C MET A 155 -11.19 -4.21 -2.80
N ALA A 156 -10.27 -3.38 -2.31
CA ALA A 156 -9.32 -2.64 -3.11
C ALA A 156 -7.92 -2.69 -2.49
N ILE A 157 -6.90 -2.88 -3.34
CA ILE A 157 -5.50 -2.82 -2.95
C ILE A 157 -4.86 -1.66 -3.70
N TRP A 158 -4.24 -0.78 -2.93
CA TRP A 158 -3.53 0.38 -3.44
C TRP A 158 -2.06 0.29 -3.01
N VAL A 159 -1.14 0.68 -3.87
CA VAL A 159 0.29 0.62 -3.63
C VAL A 159 0.94 1.96 -3.91
N ARG A 160 1.94 2.33 -3.12
CA ARG A 160 2.76 3.52 -3.37
C ARG A 160 4.23 3.20 -3.16
N GLY A 161 5.03 3.55 -4.15
CA GLY A 161 6.47 3.34 -4.17
C GLY A 161 6.86 1.86 -4.24
N ARG A 162 8.02 1.62 -4.85
CA ARG A 162 8.65 0.31 -4.89
C ARG A 162 10.08 0.37 -4.43
N GLY A 163 10.54 -0.76 -3.92
CA GLY A 163 11.89 -0.93 -3.46
C GLY A 163 12.35 -2.36 -3.60
N THR A 164 13.59 -2.58 -3.22
CA THR A 164 14.11 -3.92 -2.99
C THR A 164 14.51 -4.05 -1.54
N ALA A 165 14.18 -5.20 -0.94
CA ALA A 165 14.61 -5.54 0.40
C ALA A 165 15.53 -6.77 0.36
N PRO A 166 16.55 -6.84 1.22
CA PRO A 166 17.32 -8.06 1.40
C PRO A 166 16.44 -9.13 2.05
N PHE A 167 16.48 -10.34 1.50
CA PHE A 167 15.74 -11.48 1.99
C PHE A 167 16.68 -12.66 2.20
N ASN A 168 16.82 -13.06 3.47
CA ASN A 168 17.65 -14.20 3.82
C ASN A 168 16.83 -15.49 3.76
N ARG A 169 17.25 -16.42 2.90
CA ARG A 169 16.65 -17.75 2.79
C ARG A 169 17.68 -18.82 3.09
N ARG A 170 17.34 -19.80 3.91
CA ARG A 170 18.13 -21.03 4.05
C ARG A 170 17.82 -21.97 2.88
N THR A 171 18.85 -22.34 2.14
CA THR A 171 18.77 -23.30 1.03
C THR A 171 19.44 -24.61 1.44
N LEU A 172 19.18 -25.70 0.72
CA LEU A 172 19.82 -27.00 0.98
C LEU A 172 21.35 -26.92 0.82
N ALA A 173 21.84 -26.04 -0.08
CA ALA A 173 23.26 -25.77 -0.27
C ALA A 173 23.88 -24.96 0.88
N HIS A 174 23.11 -24.04 1.48
CA HIS A 174 23.58 -23.17 2.57
C HIS A 174 22.64 -23.21 3.79
N PRO A 175 22.58 -24.33 4.54
CA PRO A 175 21.61 -24.54 5.61
C PRO A 175 21.86 -23.71 6.88
N ILE A 176 23.12 -23.31 7.13
CA ILE A 176 23.52 -22.54 8.32
C ILE A 176 23.59 -21.04 8.02
N ARG A 177 24.35 -20.68 6.98
CA ARG A 177 24.59 -19.27 6.60
C ARG A 177 23.39 -18.60 5.93
N GLY A 178 22.57 -19.38 5.23
CA GLY A 178 21.55 -18.84 4.33
C GLY A 178 22.16 -18.13 3.12
N GLU A 179 21.29 -17.73 2.21
CA GLU A 179 21.59 -16.99 1.00
C GLU A 179 20.73 -15.71 1.03
N THR A 180 21.38 -14.56 0.82
CA THR A 180 20.69 -13.27 0.75
C THR A 180 20.31 -13.03 -0.70
N SER A 181 19.02 -12.96 -0.98
CA SER A 181 18.50 -12.54 -2.27
C SER A 181 17.76 -11.21 -2.14
N THR A 182 17.75 -10.40 -3.19
CA THR A 182 16.95 -9.18 -3.25
C THR A 182 15.54 -9.51 -3.71
N ILE A 183 14.55 -8.86 -3.08
CA ILE A 183 13.15 -9.11 -3.37
C ILE A 183 12.43 -7.79 -3.60
N ALA A 184 11.54 -7.75 -4.58
CA ALA A 184 10.72 -6.58 -4.84
C ALA A 184 9.66 -6.42 -3.73
N ILE A 185 9.54 -5.20 -3.22
CA ILE A 185 8.57 -4.81 -2.19
C ILE A 185 7.72 -3.62 -2.67
N PHE A 186 6.50 -3.52 -2.15
CA PHE A 186 5.72 -2.30 -2.11
C PHE A 186 6.08 -1.54 -0.82
N ASN A 187 6.54 -0.29 -0.95
CA ASN A 187 6.99 0.49 0.20
C ASN A 187 5.79 0.88 1.09
N ARG A 188 4.65 1.17 0.47
CA ARG A 188 3.36 1.38 1.11
C ARG A 188 2.29 0.59 0.37
N LEU A 189 1.38 -0.01 1.15
CA LEU A 189 0.22 -0.72 0.61
C LEU A 189 -1.01 -0.41 1.47
N ALA A 190 -2.05 0.15 0.87
CA ALA A 190 -3.34 0.36 1.52
C ALA A 190 -4.33 -0.72 1.07
N LEU A 191 -5.00 -1.35 2.03
CA LEU A 191 -6.01 -2.37 1.83
C LEU A 191 -7.33 -1.85 2.37
N ILE A 192 -8.34 -1.79 1.52
CA ILE A 192 -9.70 -1.40 1.88
C ILE A 192 -10.60 -2.61 1.64
N THR A 193 -11.36 -3.01 2.65
CA THR A 193 -12.23 -4.20 2.57
C THR A 193 -13.57 -3.97 3.25
N ARG A 194 -14.64 -4.48 2.65
CA ARG A 194 -15.96 -4.65 3.26
C ARG A 194 -16.29 -6.14 3.30
N PRO A 195 -16.35 -6.77 4.49
CA PRO A 195 -16.75 -8.17 4.63
C PRO A 195 -18.19 -8.41 4.18
N ALA A 196 -18.48 -9.61 3.66
CA ALA A 196 -19.83 -9.97 3.25
C ALA A 196 -20.80 -10.00 4.45
N GLY A 197 -21.91 -9.27 4.33
CA GLY A 197 -22.92 -9.17 5.40
C GLY A 197 -22.59 -8.16 6.49
N GLU A 198 -21.48 -7.43 6.38
CA GLU A 198 -21.13 -6.33 7.27
C GLU A 198 -21.27 -4.97 6.55
N ALA A 199 -21.81 -3.97 7.25
CA ALA A 199 -21.88 -2.60 6.75
C ALA A 199 -20.57 -1.82 6.95
N ASN A 200 -19.61 -2.39 7.69
CA ASN A 200 -18.40 -1.70 8.12
C ASN A 200 -17.28 -1.85 7.08
N VAL A 201 -16.51 -0.77 6.93
CA VAL A 201 -15.35 -0.70 6.03
C VAL A 201 -14.08 -0.71 6.86
N GLN A 202 -13.21 -1.68 6.58
CA GLN A 202 -11.88 -1.73 7.16
C GLN A 202 -10.88 -1.07 6.21
N VAL A 203 -10.05 -0.18 6.76
CA VAL A 203 -8.93 0.43 6.05
C VAL A 203 -7.65 0.00 6.76
N ARG A 204 -6.67 -0.53 6.07
CA ARG A 204 -5.38 -0.92 6.65
C ARG A 204 -4.24 -0.41 5.80
N LEU A 205 -3.21 0.14 6.43
CA LEU A 205 -2.03 0.65 5.75
C LEU A 205 -0.81 -0.16 6.21
N PHE A 206 -0.01 -0.62 5.26
CA PHE A 206 1.17 -1.44 5.49
C PHE A 206 2.42 -0.83 4.87
N LYS A 207 3.59 -1.26 5.36
CA LYS A 207 4.91 -0.94 4.82
C LYS A 207 5.68 -2.18 4.38
N ASP A 208 6.55 -1.98 3.40
CA ASP A 208 7.58 -2.94 2.99
C ASP A 208 7.03 -4.35 2.75
N ILE A 209 5.92 -4.44 2.03
CA ILE A 209 5.23 -5.69 1.71
C ILE A 209 5.88 -6.30 0.48
N PRO A 210 6.50 -7.50 0.57
CA PRO A 210 6.96 -8.21 -0.62
C PRO A 210 5.80 -8.44 -1.58
N ILE A 211 6.01 -8.19 -2.88
CA ILE A 211 4.96 -8.37 -3.90
C ILE A 211 4.38 -9.79 -3.85
N ARG A 212 5.25 -10.79 -3.60
CA ARG A 212 4.86 -12.20 -3.44
C ARG A 212 4.11 -12.52 -2.13
N ASN A 213 4.09 -11.62 -1.16
CA ASN A 213 3.44 -11.83 0.15
C ASN A 213 2.13 -11.04 0.26
N VAL A 214 1.64 -10.42 -0.82
CA VAL A 214 0.37 -9.67 -0.82
C VAL A 214 -0.79 -10.56 -0.35
N GLU A 215 -0.79 -11.85 -0.66
CA GLU A 215 -1.86 -12.75 -0.21
C GLU A 215 -1.93 -12.95 1.31
N ALA A 216 -0.85 -12.68 2.05
CA ALA A 216 -0.88 -12.72 3.51
C ALA A 216 -1.75 -11.60 4.10
N LEU A 217 -2.02 -10.55 3.33
CA LEU A 217 -2.86 -9.42 3.74
C LEU A 217 -4.36 -9.67 3.49
N LEU A 218 -4.68 -10.68 2.67
CA LEU A 218 -6.05 -10.93 2.26
C LEU A 218 -6.85 -11.56 3.41
N PRO A 219 -8.02 -11.00 3.76
CA PRO A 219 -8.90 -11.61 4.77
C PRO A 219 -9.21 -13.06 4.39
N ASN A 220 -9.20 -13.96 5.37
CA ASN A 220 -9.57 -15.37 5.21
C ASN A 220 -8.78 -16.16 4.15
N ALA A 221 -7.49 -15.86 3.98
CA ALA A 221 -6.57 -16.68 3.18
C ALA A 221 -6.37 -18.07 3.82
N ASN A 222 -7.12 -19.07 3.34
CA ASN A 222 -6.98 -20.45 3.81
C ASN A 222 -5.62 -21.02 3.37
N VAL A 223 -4.72 -21.22 4.35
CA VAL A 223 -3.38 -21.75 4.12
C VAL A 223 -3.44 -23.26 3.93
N ARG A 224 -3.10 -23.74 2.73
CA ARG A 224 -2.79 -25.15 2.51
C ARG A 224 -1.28 -25.35 2.34
N MET A 225 -0.75 -26.36 3.02
CA MET A 225 0.65 -26.77 2.82
C MET A 225 0.88 -27.20 1.38
N GLY A 226 1.99 -26.77 0.79
CA GLY A 226 2.45 -27.30 -0.50
C GLY A 226 2.88 -28.76 -0.39
N MET A 227 2.86 -29.46 -1.52
CA MET A 227 3.17 -30.90 -1.58
C MET A 227 4.58 -31.22 -1.07
N ARG A 228 5.55 -30.30 -1.19
CA ARG A 228 6.92 -30.49 -0.69
C ARG A 228 6.99 -30.53 0.84
N ASP A 229 6.29 -29.61 1.52
CA ASP A 229 6.24 -29.59 2.99
C ASP A 229 5.46 -30.80 3.54
N ALA A 230 4.43 -31.26 2.82
CA ALA A 230 3.73 -32.50 3.12
C ALA A 230 4.62 -33.74 2.95
N VAL A 231 5.46 -33.78 1.91
CA VAL A 231 6.42 -34.86 1.67
C VAL A 231 7.56 -34.85 2.68
N VAL A 232 8.07 -33.70 3.12
CA VAL A 232 9.09 -33.63 4.19
C VAL A 232 8.52 -34.07 5.54
N MET A 233 7.24 -33.74 5.82
CA MET A 233 6.51 -34.30 6.96
C MET A 233 6.31 -35.82 6.85
N ALA A 234 6.04 -36.33 5.64
CA ALA A 234 5.95 -37.78 5.42
C ALA A 234 7.33 -38.48 5.46
N GLY A 235 8.38 -37.83 4.93
CA GLY A 235 9.70 -38.40 4.68
C GLY A 235 10.59 -38.49 5.91
N SER A 236 10.34 -37.68 6.93
CA SER A 236 11.09 -37.74 8.20
C SER A 236 10.62 -38.86 9.15
N GLY A 237 9.51 -39.55 8.86
CA GLY A 237 8.96 -40.59 9.74
C GLY A 237 8.39 -41.86 9.07
N ALA A 238 7.95 -41.84 7.82
CA ALA A 238 7.19 -42.96 7.25
C ALA A 238 8.04 -44.18 6.80
N GLY A 239 9.31 -43.99 6.40
CA GLY A 239 10.15 -45.08 5.89
C GLY A 239 10.44 -46.17 6.95
N ALA A 240 10.56 -45.78 8.21
CA ALA A 240 10.77 -46.71 9.33
C ALA A 240 9.48 -47.46 9.73
N VAL A 241 8.30 -46.87 9.48
CA VAL A 241 7.02 -47.45 9.91
C VAL A 241 6.53 -48.49 8.91
N TRP A 242 6.69 -48.26 7.60
CA TRP A 242 6.27 -49.24 6.59
C TRP A 242 7.09 -50.53 6.66
N THR A 243 8.37 -50.41 7.01
CA THR A 243 9.28 -51.55 7.23
C THR A 243 8.94 -52.33 8.50
N LEU A 244 8.52 -51.67 9.58
CA LEU A 244 8.05 -52.31 10.81
C LEU A 244 6.70 -53.02 10.60
N VAL A 245 5.73 -52.38 9.94
CA VAL A 245 4.42 -52.97 9.64
C VAL A 245 4.55 -54.16 8.69
N ALA A 246 5.38 -54.04 7.64
CA ALA A 246 5.65 -55.14 6.71
C ALA A 246 6.33 -56.34 7.40
N LYS A 247 7.29 -56.10 8.31
CA LYS A 247 7.94 -57.17 9.08
C LYS A 247 6.97 -57.88 10.03
N VAL A 248 6.02 -57.16 10.63
CA VAL A 248 5.03 -57.76 11.56
C VAL A 248 3.96 -58.55 10.80
N LEU A 249 3.51 -58.06 9.64
CA LEU A 249 2.59 -58.81 8.77
C LEU A 249 3.23 -60.10 8.23
N ALA A 250 4.53 -60.08 7.96
CA ALA A 250 5.28 -61.26 7.50
C ALA A 250 5.43 -62.36 8.57
N VAL A 251 5.36 -62.02 9.87
CA VAL A 251 5.56 -62.98 10.98
C VAL A 251 4.27 -63.74 11.34
N GLY A 252 3.12 -63.40 10.77
CA GLY A 252 1.89 -64.17 10.95
C GLY A 252 1.22 -63.91 12.31
N LEU A 253 0.10 -63.19 12.28
CA LEU A 253 -0.68 -62.77 13.44
C LEU A 253 -1.54 -63.93 14.01
N VAL A 254 -0.94 -65.05 14.43
CA VAL A 254 -1.72 -66.22 14.92
C VAL A 254 -1.61 -66.45 16.44
N ALA A 255 -0.68 -65.79 17.14
CA ALA A 255 -0.61 -65.89 18.59
C ALA A 255 -0.27 -64.54 19.24
N ALA A 256 -1.30 -63.76 19.60
CA ALA A 256 -1.38 -62.92 20.81
C ALA A 256 -2.33 -61.72 20.64
N SER A 257 -3.62 -61.93 20.94
CA SER A 257 -4.54 -60.82 21.24
C SER A 257 -4.09 -60.00 22.46
N GLN A 258 -3.31 -60.60 23.38
CA GLN A 258 -2.80 -59.99 24.61
C GLN A 258 -1.55 -59.10 24.44
N LEU A 259 -0.90 -59.09 23.27
CA LEU A 259 0.31 -58.25 23.01
C LEU A 259 0.04 -57.10 22.02
N LEU A 260 -1.18 -56.96 21.51
CA LEU A 260 -1.54 -55.91 20.54
C LEU A 260 -1.34 -54.49 21.09
N TRP A 261 -1.46 -54.29 22.40
CA TRP A 261 -1.26 -52.98 23.04
C TRP A 261 0.20 -52.49 22.95
N ILE A 262 1.18 -53.40 22.89
CA ILE A 262 2.61 -53.08 22.73
C ILE A 262 2.88 -52.45 21.36
N ILE A 263 2.07 -52.77 20.35
CA ILE A 263 2.15 -52.18 19.01
C ILE A 263 1.25 -50.95 18.92
N ALA A 264 0.05 -51.00 19.50
CA ALA A 264 -0.93 -49.93 19.42
C ALA A 264 -0.48 -48.65 20.14
N VAL A 265 0.20 -48.75 21.29
CA VAL A 265 0.65 -47.58 22.06
C VAL A 265 1.74 -46.79 21.31
N PRO A 266 2.81 -47.41 20.76
CA PRO A 266 3.76 -46.73 19.88
C PRO A 266 3.11 -46.15 18.62
N LEU A 267 2.19 -46.89 17.98
CA LEU A 267 1.48 -46.39 16.78
C LEU A 267 0.65 -45.15 17.11
N ALA A 268 -0.10 -45.17 18.22
CA ALA A 268 -0.90 -44.06 18.69
C ALA A 268 -0.02 -42.85 19.06
N GLY A 269 1.09 -43.08 19.77
CA GLY A 269 2.06 -42.02 20.11
C GLY A 269 2.71 -41.38 18.88
N LEU A 270 3.02 -42.16 17.84
CA LEU A 270 3.56 -41.68 16.58
C LEU A 270 2.52 -40.92 15.75
N SER A 271 1.30 -41.44 15.66
CA SER A 271 0.18 -40.74 15.01
C SER A 271 -0.13 -39.42 15.72
N TRP A 272 -0.07 -39.40 17.06
CA TRP A 272 -0.19 -38.16 17.85
C TRP A 272 0.97 -37.21 17.58
N LYS A 273 2.21 -37.69 17.48
CA LYS A 273 3.38 -36.86 17.14
C LYS A 273 3.30 -36.30 15.72
N MET A 274 2.79 -37.06 14.75
CA MET A 274 2.54 -36.58 13.39
C MET A 274 1.42 -35.53 13.35
N PHE A 275 0.30 -35.79 14.03
CA PHE A 275 -0.83 -34.87 14.09
C PHE A 275 -0.50 -33.58 14.86
N SER A 276 0.19 -33.71 16.00
CA SER A 276 0.65 -32.57 16.80
C SER A 276 1.78 -31.81 16.09
N GLY A 277 2.68 -32.48 15.37
CA GLY A 277 3.68 -31.85 14.50
C GLY A 277 3.04 -31.05 13.37
N TYR A 278 2.01 -31.60 12.72
CA TYR A 278 1.19 -30.90 11.73
C TYR A 278 0.50 -29.66 12.31
N ARG A 279 -0.20 -29.82 13.46
CA ARG A 279 -0.82 -28.68 14.18
C ARG A 279 0.21 -27.63 14.60
N ARG A 280 1.39 -28.05 15.07
CA ARG A 280 2.47 -27.15 15.51
C ARG A 280 3.13 -26.44 14.33
N ALA A 281 3.24 -27.09 13.17
CA ALA A 281 3.73 -26.48 11.94
C ALA A 281 2.77 -25.41 11.40
N ILE A 282 1.46 -25.64 11.47
CA ILE A 282 0.44 -24.63 11.16
C ILE A 282 0.54 -23.47 12.16
N LYS A 283 0.48 -23.76 13.46
CA LYS A 283 0.48 -22.75 14.52
C LYS A 283 1.73 -21.88 14.57
N ASN A 284 2.92 -22.48 14.39
CA ASN A 284 4.19 -21.74 14.35
C ASN A 284 4.31 -20.88 13.09
N ARG A 285 3.61 -21.23 12.01
CA ARG A 285 3.68 -20.49 10.75
C ARG A 285 2.66 -19.36 10.70
N ASP A 286 1.48 -19.55 11.28
CA ASP A 286 0.52 -18.47 11.56
C ASP A 286 1.14 -17.41 12.48
N SER A 287 1.88 -17.82 13.52
CA SER A 287 2.53 -16.86 14.42
C SER A 287 3.66 -16.08 13.73
N ASN A 288 4.42 -16.70 12.83
CA ASN A 288 5.45 -16.01 12.06
C ASN A 288 4.84 -15.02 11.06
N ARG A 289 3.73 -15.37 10.38
CA ARG A 289 3.02 -14.41 9.51
C ARG A 289 2.45 -13.25 10.30
N ALA A 290 1.78 -13.53 11.42
CA ALA A 290 1.23 -12.50 12.30
C ALA A 290 2.33 -11.57 12.83
N ARG A 291 3.51 -12.09 13.18
CA ARG A 291 4.67 -11.29 13.58
C ARG A 291 5.18 -10.38 12.47
N HIS A 292 5.33 -10.88 11.24
CA HIS A 292 5.80 -10.05 10.12
C HIS A 292 4.79 -8.96 9.76
N LEU A 293 3.50 -9.32 9.69
CA LEU A 293 2.44 -8.35 9.42
C LEU A 293 2.28 -7.32 10.53
N TYR A 294 2.55 -7.68 11.79
CA TYR A 294 2.53 -6.75 12.91
C TYR A 294 3.54 -5.61 12.72
N PHE A 295 4.79 -5.92 12.36
CA PHE A 295 5.81 -4.89 12.13
C PHE A 295 5.64 -4.13 10.81
N GLN A 296 4.90 -4.70 9.87
CA GLN A 296 4.57 -4.08 8.60
C GLN A 296 3.29 -3.23 8.69
N ASN A 297 2.48 -3.35 9.73
CA ASN A 297 1.28 -2.53 9.90
C ASN A 297 1.66 -1.09 10.31
N LEU A 298 1.26 -0.11 9.51
CA LEU A 298 1.43 1.32 9.80
C LEU A 298 0.22 1.92 10.50
N GLY A 299 -0.98 1.41 10.24
CA GLY A 299 -2.21 1.98 10.77
C GLY A 299 -3.46 1.24 10.30
N ALA A 300 -4.54 1.41 11.05
CA ALA A 300 -5.84 0.82 10.79
C ALA A 300 -6.96 1.85 10.96
N ASN A 301 -7.99 1.75 10.12
CA ASN A 301 -9.20 2.52 10.16
C ASN A 301 -8.91 4.03 10.21
N ARG A 302 -9.29 4.73 11.29
CA ARG A 302 -9.03 6.18 11.42
C ARG A 302 -7.54 6.52 11.36
N SER A 303 -6.65 5.73 11.96
CA SER A 303 -5.22 6.04 11.95
C SER A 303 -4.60 5.88 10.56
N ALA A 304 -5.10 4.94 9.75
CA ALA A 304 -4.72 4.81 8.35
C ALA A 304 -5.16 6.05 7.54
N ILE A 305 -6.38 6.54 7.76
CA ILE A 305 -6.89 7.76 7.10
C ILE A 305 -6.04 8.99 7.45
N HIS A 306 -5.71 9.17 8.74
CA HIS A 306 -4.83 10.25 9.17
C HIS A 306 -3.46 10.19 8.49
N MET A 307 -2.88 8.99 8.41
CA MET A 307 -1.58 8.78 7.76
C MET A 307 -1.64 9.06 6.26
N ILE A 308 -2.70 8.64 5.57
CA ILE A 308 -2.85 8.92 4.13
C ILE A 308 -3.10 10.41 3.88
N SER A 309 -3.89 11.07 4.74
CA SER A 309 -4.10 12.53 4.68
C SER A 309 -2.79 13.30 4.85
N TYR A 310 -1.93 12.87 5.78
CA TYR A 310 -0.57 13.42 5.90
C TYR A 310 0.26 13.18 4.64
N MET A 311 0.20 11.97 4.07
CA MET A 311 0.93 11.60 2.87
C MET A 311 0.53 12.43 1.64
N ILE A 312 -0.73 12.83 1.46
CA ILE A 312 -1.13 13.77 0.39
C ILE A 312 -0.38 15.09 0.55
N CYS A 313 -0.50 15.69 1.74
CA CYS A 313 0.05 17.02 2.00
C CYS A 313 1.56 17.06 1.72
N GLU A 314 2.28 16.01 2.13
CA GLU A 314 3.71 15.89 1.85
C GLU A 314 4.04 15.85 0.36
N GLU A 315 3.30 15.08 -0.45
CA GLU A 315 3.53 15.04 -1.91
C GLU A 315 3.20 16.38 -2.55
N GLU A 316 2.03 16.97 -2.25
CA GLU A 316 1.63 18.26 -2.82
C GLU A 316 2.60 19.40 -2.43
N ILE A 317 3.14 19.41 -1.21
CA ILE A 317 4.17 20.37 -0.80
C ILE A 317 5.42 20.22 -1.68
N LYS A 318 5.92 18.99 -1.84
CA LYS A 318 7.15 18.74 -2.62
C LYS A 318 6.95 19.14 -4.07
N GLU A 319 5.84 18.72 -4.67
CA GLU A 319 5.49 18.98 -6.05
C GLU A 319 5.33 20.48 -6.33
N ALA A 320 4.59 21.20 -5.46
CA ALA A 320 4.38 22.63 -5.61
C ALA A 320 5.66 23.44 -5.41
N VAL A 321 6.47 23.11 -4.41
CA VAL A 321 7.75 23.79 -4.15
C VAL A 321 8.71 23.56 -5.32
N LEU A 322 8.89 22.32 -5.77
CA LEU A 322 9.77 21.99 -6.90
C LEU A 322 9.36 22.75 -8.17
N LEU A 323 8.08 22.70 -8.54
CA LEU A 323 7.63 23.39 -9.74
C LEU A 323 7.85 24.91 -9.63
N TYR A 324 7.48 25.51 -8.49
CA TYR A 324 7.65 26.94 -8.28
C TYR A 324 9.12 27.38 -8.37
N THR A 325 10.04 26.64 -7.74
CA THR A 325 11.47 26.99 -7.74
C THR A 325 12.10 26.85 -9.12
N PHE A 326 11.80 25.77 -9.85
CA PHE A 326 12.34 25.55 -11.20
C PHE A 326 11.76 26.54 -12.23
N CYS A 327 10.48 26.91 -12.12
CA CYS A 327 9.91 27.96 -12.95
C CYS A 327 10.56 29.33 -12.70
N LEU A 328 10.83 29.66 -11.44
CA LEU A 328 11.50 30.92 -11.08
C LEU A 328 12.93 30.96 -11.60
N ASP A 329 13.65 29.85 -11.50
CA ASP A 329 15.01 29.69 -12.03
C ASP A 329 15.06 29.84 -13.55
N ALA A 330 14.14 29.19 -14.26
CA ALA A 330 14.03 29.31 -15.71
C ALA A 330 13.76 30.76 -16.17
N GLU A 331 12.93 31.52 -15.43
CA GLU A 331 12.70 32.95 -15.74
C GLU A 331 13.96 33.80 -15.48
N ALA A 332 14.71 33.52 -14.41
CA ALA A 332 15.95 34.22 -14.08
C ALA A 332 17.01 34.07 -15.19
N ASP A 333 17.16 32.85 -15.71
CA ASP A 333 18.07 32.52 -16.82
C ASP A 333 17.53 32.89 -18.22
N ARG A 334 16.28 33.38 -18.29
CA ARG A 334 15.56 33.65 -19.55
C ARG A 334 15.47 32.41 -20.46
N ARG A 335 15.36 31.23 -19.88
CA ARG A 335 15.19 29.96 -20.60
C ARG A 335 13.73 29.79 -21.00
N PRO A 336 13.44 29.27 -22.21
CA PRO A 336 12.09 28.90 -22.57
C PRO A 336 11.64 27.71 -21.71
N ALA A 337 10.59 27.88 -20.93
CA ALA A 337 10.03 26.83 -20.09
C ALA A 337 8.88 26.12 -20.83
N SER A 338 8.96 24.79 -20.88
CA SER A 338 7.85 23.92 -21.28
C SER A 338 7.58 22.91 -20.18
N GLU A 339 6.36 22.39 -20.11
CA GLU A 339 5.99 21.43 -19.05
C GLU A 339 6.88 20.19 -19.10
N THR A 340 7.15 19.67 -20.30
CA THR A 340 8.06 18.52 -20.47
C THR A 340 9.51 18.86 -20.15
N GLY A 341 9.96 20.08 -20.44
CA GLY A 341 11.31 20.55 -20.13
C GLY A 341 11.53 20.67 -18.62
N ILE A 342 10.65 21.40 -17.94
CA ILE A 342 10.73 21.59 -16.48
C ILE A 342 10.56 20.26 -15.75
N LYS A 343 9.64 19.39 -16.19
CA LYS A 343 9.51 18.03 -15.66
C LYS A 343 10.84 17.27 -15.74
N THR A 344 11.47 17.25 -16.91
CA THR A 344 12.75 16.54 -17.12
C THR A 344 13.87 17.12 -16.25
N GLU A 345 13.91 18.46 -16.08
CA GLU A 345 14.88 19.12 -15.20
C GLU A 345 14.69 18.72 -13.74
N ILE A 346 13.45 18.70 -13.25
CA ILE A 346 13.12 18.26 -11.89
C ILE A 346 13.45 16.78 -11.69
N GLU A 347 13.08 15.90 -12.61
CA GLU A 347 13.38 14.47 -12.54
C GLU A 347 14.87 14.20 -12.50
N LYS A 348 15.65 14.92 -13.31
CA LYS A 348 17.11 14.83 -13.30
C LYS A 348 17.68 15.28 -11.95
N TYR A 349 17.19 16.40 -11.42
CA TYR A 349 17.60 16.92 -10.11
C TYR A 349 17.30 15.92 -8.98
N LEU A 350 16.10 15.35 -8.97
CA LEU A 350 15.70 14.32 -8.01
C LEU A 350 16.54 13.06 -8.14
N ASN A 351 16.88 12.64 -9.36
CA ASN A 351 17.76 11.49 -9.59
C ASN A 351 19.17 11.74 -9.03
N GLU A 352 19.74 12.92 -9.25
CA GLU A 352 21.04 13.31 -8.71
C GLU A 352 21.03 13.34 -7.17
N LEU A 353 19.92 13.80 -6.56
CA LEU A 353 19.74 13.84 -5.12
C LEU A 353 19.54 12.45 -4.48
N THR A 354 18.67 11.61 -5.05
CA THR A 354 18.22 10.37 -4.39
C THR A 354 18.73 9.08 -5.02
N SER A 355 19.36 9.16 -6.20
CA SER A 355 19.73 7.98 -7.03
C SER A 355 18.53 7.08 -7.37
N ILE A 356 17.33 7.65 -7.43
CA ILE A 356 16.08 6.95 -7.72
C ILE A 356 15.43 7.64 -8.92
N GLU A 357 14.99 6.84 -9.90
CA GLU A 357 14.16 7.33 -11.00
C GLU A 357 12.76 7.66 -10.47
N VAL A 358 12.45 8.95 -10.41
CA VAL A 358 11.13 9.49 -10.06
C VAL A 358 10.48 10.02 -11.34
N ASP A 359 9.20 9.71 -11.54
CA ASP A 359 8.37 10.31 -12.59
C ASP A 359 7.59 11.47 -11.97
N PHE A 360 7.99 12.70 -12.25
CA PHE A 360 7.44 13.86 -11.57
C PHE A 360 6.03 14.21 -12.06
N ASP A 361 5.05 14.28 -11.14
CA ASP A 361 3.68 14.68 -11.45
C ASP A 361 3.56 16.21 -11.58
N ILE A 362 3.99 16.71 -12.75
CA ILE A 362 3.88 18.13 -13.04
C ILE A 362 2.43 18.62 -13.09
N SER A 363 1.46 17.74 -13.37
CA SER A 363 0.05 18.13 -13.50
C SER A 363 -0.52 18.53 -12.14
N ASP A 364 -0.23 17.75 -11.10
CA ASP A 364 -0.64 18.04 -9.73
C ASP A 364 0.06 19.28 -9.16
N ALA A 365 1.34 19.46 -9.48
CA ALA A 365 2.07 20.68 -9.16
C ALA A 365 1.44 21.92 -9.83
N ILE A 366 1.14 21.84 -11.12
CA ILE A 366 0.47 22.89 -11.89
C ILE A 366 -0.88 23.25 -11.26
N GLU A 367 -1.69 22.23 -10.95
CA GLU A 367 -3.02 22.41 -10.36
C GLU A 367 -2.92 23.15 -9.03
N THR A 368 -1.88 22.85 -8.25
CA THR A 368 -1.58 23.54 -6.98
C THR A 368 -1.18 24.99 -7.24
N LEU A 369 -0.30 25.29 -8.19
CA LEU A 369 0.08 26.66 -8.51
C LEU A 369 -1.09 27.49 -9.08
N ASP A 370 -1.96 26.85 -9.88
CA ASP A 370 -3.18 27.45 -10.43
C ASP A 370 -4.13 27.88 -9.32
N ARG A 371 -4.45 26.99 -8.37
CA ARG A 371 -5.37 27.30 -7.26
C ARG A 371 -4.82 28.36 -6.30
N LEU A 372 -3.49 28.40 -6.14
CA LEU A 372 -2.81 29.43 -5.33
C LEU A 372 -2.63 30.75 -6.10
N GLY A 373 -2.90 30.75 -7.41
CA GLY A 373 -2.77 31.92 -8.27
C GLY A 373 -1.34 32.41 -8.42
N LEU A 374 -0.37 31.50 -8.48
CA LEU A 374 1.05 31.86 -8.52
C LEU A 374 1.60 32.13 -9.92
N TRP A 375 0.77 32.07 -10.95
CA TRP A 375 1.18 32.35 -12.33
C TRP A 375 1.16 33.84 -12.65
N LYS A 376 2.23 34.28 -13.31
CA LYS A 376 2.30 35.52 -14.08
C LYS A 376 1.87 35.27 -15.52
N ASP A 377 2.33 34.18 -16.11
CA ASP A 377 1.87 33.66 -17.40
C ASP A 377 1.93 32.13 -17.39
N ARG A 378 0.75 31.48 -17.45
CA ARG A 378 0.65 30.02 -17.40
C ARG A 378 1.16 29.33 -18.68
N THR A 379 1.06 30.01 -19.82
CA THR A 379 1.47 29.45 -21.12
C THR A 379 2.98 29.40 -21.27
N GLU A 380 3.67 30.38 -20.68
CA GLU A 380 5.14 30.46 -20.65
C GLU A 380 5.74 29.90 -19.35
N LEU A 381 4.91 29.30 -18.47
CA LEU A 381 5.30 28.79 -17.14
C LEU A 381 6.05 29.82 -16.28
N ARG A 382 5.66 31.09 -16.36
CA ARG A 382 6.23 32.16 -15.54
C ARG A 382 5.43 32.34 -14.26
N VAL A 383 6.12 32.30 -13.13
CA VAL A 383 5.53 32.44 -11.80
C VAL A 383 5.70 33.86 -11.25
N LEU A 384 4.92 34.19 -10.23
CA LEU A 384 5.10 35.43 -9.48
C LEU A 384 6.46 35.40 -8.77
N GLY A 385 7.17 36.52 -8.79
CA GLY A 385 8.42 36.67 -8.04
C GLY A 385 8.19 36.49 -6.54
N MET A 386 9.22 36.06 -5.81
CA MET A 386 9.10 35.63 -4.42
C MET A 386 8.42 36.65 -3.49
N ALA A 387 8.67 37.95 -3.66
CA ALA A 387 8.03 38.99 -2.85
C ALA A 387 6.51 39.08 -3.09
N GLU A 388 6.09 39.03 -4.35
CA GLU A 388 4.66 39.05 -4.73
C GLU A 388 3.97 37.74 -4.33
N ALA A 389 4.65 36.61 -4.54
CA ALA A 389 4.17 35.30 -4.13
C ALA A 389 3.95 35.23 -2.60
N ASN A 390 4.92 35.70 -1.80
CA ASN A 390 4.80 35.75 -0.34
C ASN A 390 3.57 36.56 0.11
N ALA A 391 3.39 37.78 -0.40
CA ALA A 391 2.26 38.63 -0.04
C ALA A 391 0.91 37.98 -0.43
N LYS A 392 0.86 37.34 -1.61
CA LYS A 392 -0.34 36.65 -2.09
C LYS A 392 -0.66 35.42 -1.26
N LEU A 393 0.32 34.57 -0.98
CA LEU A 393 0.15 33.35 -0.21
C LEU A 393 -0.19 33.65 1.26
N GLU A 394 0.38 34.70 1.84
CA GLU A 394 0.01 35.16 3.19
C GLU A 394 -1.48 35.53 3.26
N LEU A 395 -1.96 36.32 2.30
CA LEU A 395 -3.38 36.68 2.21
C LEU A 395 -4.25 35.45 2.01
N HIS A 396 -3.84 34.56 1.11
CA HIS A 396 -4.52 33.32 0.79
C HIS A 396 -4.67 32.41 2.03
N ALA A 397 -3.60 32.22 2.79
CA ALA A 397 -3.60 31.45 4.03
C ALA A 397 -4.50 32.07 5.11
N ARG A 398 -4.45 33.41 5.28
CA ARG A 398 -5.28 34.11 6.27
C ARG A 398 -6.77 34.00 5.97
N GLN A 399 -7.14 34.07 4.70
CA GLN A 399 -8.54 33.99 4.27
C GLN A 399 -9.02 32.55 4.09
N GLY A 400 -8.10 31.57 4.01
CA GLY A 400 -8.42 30.17 3.77
C GLY A 400 -9.12 29.95 2.42
N LEU A 401 -8.71 30.68 1.39
CA LEU A 401 -9.42 30.73 0.09
C LEU A 401 -9.54 29.36 -0.58
N SER A 402 -8.55 28.49 -0.40
CA SER A 402 -8.55 27.12 -0.93
C SER A 402 -8.94 26.06 0.11
N ARG A 403 -9.34 26.43 1.33
CA ARG A 403 -9.56 25.48 2.43
C ARG A 403 -10.48 24.31 2.07
N GLY A 404 -11.50 24.55 1.24
CA GLY A 404 -12.45 23.55 0.77
C GLY A 404 -12.07 22.85 -0.54
N TYR A 405 -10.85 23.02 -1.04
CA TYR A 405 -10.45 22.64 -2.40
C TYR A 405 -10.71 21.16 -2.73
N HIS A 406 -10.19 20.20 -1.94
CA HIS A 406 -10.44 18.78 -2.19
C HIS A 406 -11.93 18.39 -2.08
N ALA A 407 -12.68 19.05 -1.21
CA ALA A 407 -14.13 18.83 -1.11
C ALA A 407 -14.86 19.35 -2.37
N GLY A 408 -14.41 20.50 -2.88
CA GLY A 408 -14.91 21.11 -4.12
C GLY A 408 -14.71 20.24 -5.36
N LEU A 409 -13.54 19.61 -5.51
CA LEU A 409 -13.27 18.65 -6.60
C LEU A 409 -14.25 17.47 -6.63
N LEU A 410 -14.73 17.06 -5.45
CA LEU A 410 -15.69 15.98 -5.30
C LEU A 410 -17.15 16.45 -5.43
N GLY A 411 -17.39 17.73 -5.72
CA GLY A 411 -18.73 18.33 -5.73
C GLY A 411 -19.38 18.37 -4.34
N ILE A 412 -18.60 18.23 -3.27
CA ILE A 412 -19.04 18.24 -1.88
C ILE A 412 -18.90 19.67 -1.36
N GLY A 413 -19.77 20.56 -1.81
CA GLY A 413 -19.83 21.92 -1.28
C GLY A 413 -20.14 21.89 0.22
N GLU A 414 -19.49 22.77 0.99
CA GLU A 414 -19.91 23.07 2.37
C GLU A 414 -21.37 23.53 2.32
N LYS A 415 -22.28 22.74 2.89
CA LYS A 415 -23.66 23.16 3.16
C LYS A 415 -23.75 23.82 4.53
#